data_AF-B6QUV0-F1
#
_entry.id   AF-B6QUV0-F1
#
_cell.length_a   1.000
_cell.length_b   1.000
_cell.length_c   1.000
_cell.angle_alpha   90.00
_cell.angle_beta   90.00
_cell.angle_gamma   90.00
#
_symmetry.space_group_name_H-M   'P 1'
#
loop_
_entity.id
_entity.type
_entity.pdbx_description
1 polymer ?
#
loop_
_entity_poly.entity_id
_entity_poly.type
_entity_poly.pdbx_seq_one_letter_code
_entity_poly.pdbx_strand_id
1 'polypeptide(L)'
;MAKETAQAMDYLDRQDQDGDTAVEKIDIAWVRRLALNFEKRVSKNAELRAKFENDPQKFMVSEADLDADIKSLSVLSEHPELYEEFAKLGCVASLVSLLAHENTDIAIDAIQTLTELTDEDVQAEQEHWDSLVNAMLDADVIELLAQNLSRLDESQDADRSGVYYVLNVLENLASQSSIAEKIGQDASIIPWLLSRIQQKETPVGQNKQYSAEILAILLQSSSKNRNKFVSLNGVDVLLQLLSSYRKRDPEKDSDEEEYVENLFDCLTCVVDEEDGKAKFLEAEGVELAQIMLREGKLSKQRALRTLDHALSGQTGAAACDRLIEVAGLRTVFGMFMKKQEKEAMEHLLGIFASLLRHLPGGSAPRIRTLAKFMEKDYEKIEKLIKLRREYSSRLSPVESGIEQERQGLDESDQEIMAGEWLSRRLDAGLFALQTIDVILAWLIAEDDGAKTKISALLGDRDEDISLIGKTLQDQVNDLGDEDEGEKDLKDMLSTLLQFVQ
;
A
#
# COMPACT_ATOMS: atom_id res chain seq x y z
N MET A 1 19.38 -68.72 6.13
CA MET A 1 18.22 -68.54 5.23
C MET A 1 16.88 -68.56 5.98
N ALA A 2 16.30 -69.69 6.41
CA ALA A 2 14.96 -69.71 7.04
C ALA A 2 14.91 -69.28 8.53
N LYS A 3 16.03 -69.39 9.27
CA LYS A 3 16.11 -68.97 10.68
C LYS A 3 16.40 -67.47 10.85
N GLU A 4 17.16 -66.88 9.93
CA GLU A 4 17.48 -65.44 9.93
C GLU A 4 16.30 -64.60 9.45
N THR A 5 15.49 -65.12 8.52
CA THR A 5 14.23 -64.47 8.10
C THR A 5 13.16 -64.53 9.18
N ALA A 6 13.10 -65.62 9.96
CA ALA A 6 12.21 -65.70 11.12
C ALA A 6 12.63 -64.73 12.25
N GLN A 7 13.94 -64.55 12.49
CA GLN A 7 14.44 -63.58 13.47
C GLN A 7 14.29 -62.13 13.02
N ALA A 8 14.36 -61.86 11.70
CA ALA A 8 14.10 -60.54 11.14
C ALA A 8 12.61 -60.18 11.19
N MET A 9 11.71 -61.15 10.92
CA MET A 9 10.26 -60.97 11.11
C MET A 9 9.89 -60.79 12.58
N ASP A 10 10.48 -61.54 13.51
CA ASP A 10 10.23 -61.38 14.96
C ASP A 10 10.83 -60.07 15.53
N TYR A 11 11.79 -59.44 14.83
CA TYR A 11 12.29 -58.10 15.15
C TYR A 11 11.38 -56.98 14.62
N LEU A 12 10.83 -57.15 13.41
CA LEU A 12 9.84 -56.25 12.83
C LEU A 12 8.49 -56.32 13.58
N ASP A 13 8.02 -57.53 13.90
CA ASP A 13 6.80 -57.73 14.72
C ASP A 13 6.96 -57.21 16.15
N ARG A 14 8.19 -57.13 16.68
CA ARG A 14 8.47 -56.48 17.97
C ARG A 14 8.54 -54.95 17.88
N GLN A 15 8.99 -54.39 16.76
CA GLN A 15 8.87 -52.94 16.53
C GLN A 15 7.42 -52.50 16.31
N ASP A 16 6.59 -53.37 15.75
CA ASP A 16 5.14 -53.12 15.61
C ASP A 16 4.34 -53.42 16.91
N GLN A 17 4.93 -54.12 17.89
CA GLN A 17 4.31 -54.44 19.18
C GLN A 17 4.79 -53.58 20.37
N ASP A 18 5.98 -52.98 20.31
CA ASP A 18 6.49 -52.03 21.30
C ASP A 18 6.44 -50.59 20.78
N GLY A 19 5.25 -50.01 20.78
CA GLY A 19 5.10 -48.55 20.62
C GLY A 19 3.93 -48.15 19.77
N ASP A 20 2.75 -48.24 20.38
CA ASP A 20 1.65 -47.29 20.21
C ASP A 20 2.21 -45.85 20.20
N THR A 21 2.75 -45.39 19.06
CA THR A 21 2.99 -43.98 18.80
C THR A 21 1.63 -43.42 18.48
N ALA A 22 0.80 -43.31 19.52
CA ALA A 22 -0.38 -42.49 19.50
C ALA A 22 0.06 -41.16 18.91
N VAL A 23 -0.50 -40.81 17.74
CA VAL A 23 -0.30 -39.51 17.10
C VAL A 23 -0.35 -38.47 18.21
N GLU A 24 0.77 -37.78 18.46
CA GLU A 24 0.85 -36.88 19.61
C GLU A 24 -0.24 -35.83 19.43
N LYS A 25 -1.19 -35.81 20.37
CA LYS A 25 -2.31 -34.88 20.30
C LYS A 25 -1.82 -33.49 20.67
N ILE A 26 -1.80 -32.59 19.70
CA ILE A 26 -1.44 -31.18 19.89
C ILE A 26 -2.64 -30.48 20.51
N ASP A 27 -2.66 -30.42 21.84
CA ASP A 27 -3.70 -29.76 22.64
C ASP A 27 -3.11 -28.92 23.77
N ILE A 28 -3.96 -28.35 24.64
CA ILE A 28 -3.55 -27.50 25.76
C ILE A 28 -2.53 -28.19 26.68
N ALA A 29 -2.63 -29.51 26.89
CA ALA A 29 -1.65 -30.23 27.72
C ALA A 29 -0.31 -30.39 27.00
N TRP A 30 -0.34 -30.51 25.67
CA TRP A 30 0.85 -30.51 24.84
C TRP A 30 1.56 -29.15 24.86
N VAL A 31 0.85 -28.03 24.60
CA VAL A 31 1.49 -26.70 24.57
C VAL A 31 2.08 -26.30 25.93
N ARG A 32 1.46 -26.72 27.04
CA ARG A 32 2.03 -26.52 28.39
C ARG A 32 3.34 -27.26 28.61
N ARG A 33 3.50 -28.47 28.03
CA ARG A 33 4.75 -29.23 28.09
C ARG A 33 5.81 -28.61 27.18
N LEU A 34 5.42 -28.20 25.97
CA LEU A 34 6.29 -27.47 25.03
C LEU A 34 6.83 -26.20 25.69
N ALA A 35 5.94 -25.34 26.18
CA ALA A 35 6.25 -24.10 26.89
C ALA A 35 7.23 -24.32 28.05
N LEU A 36 6.95 -25.30 28.92
CA LEU A 36 7.83 -25.60 30.05
C LEU A 36 9.24 -26.02 29.62
N ASN A 37 9.36 -26.76 28.51
CA ASN A 37 10.66 -27.18 27.99
C ASN A 37 11.41 -26.00 27.36
N PHE A 38 10.73 -25.21 26.53
CA PHE A 38 11.26 -23.99 25.93
C PHE A 38 11.80 -23.03 26.99
N GLU A 39 11.01 -22.71 28.02
CA GLU A 39 11.43 -21.83 29.12
C GLU A 39 12.65 -22.35 29.89
N LYS A 40 12.72 -23.67 30.09
CA LYS A 40 13.90 -24.31 30.70
C LYS A 40 15.13 -24.16 29.80
N ARG A 41 15.00 -24.28 28.48
CA ARG A 41 16.11 -24.10 27.54
C ARG A 41 16.61 -22.66 27.52
N VAL A 42 15.71 -21.69 27.41
CA VAL A 42 16.03 -20.25 27.49
C VAL A 42 16.79 -19.95 28.78
N SER A 43 16.24 -20.36 29.93
CA SER A 43 16.86 -20.15 31.24
C SER A 43 18.23 -20.83 31.36
N LYS A 44 18.36 -22.07 30.86
CA LYS A 44 19.61 -22.84 30.94
C LYS A 44 20.71 -22.22 30.09
N ASN A 45 20.37 -21.78 28.89
CA ASN A 45 21.28 -21.10 27.98
C ASN A 45 21.78 -19.79 28.62
N ALA A 46 20.86 -18.94 29.08
CA ALA A 46 21.19 -17.67 29.72
C ALA A 46 22.10 -17.86 30.95
N GLU A 47 21.83 -18.86 31.80
CA GLU A 47 22.67 -19.20 32.96
C GLU A 47 24.09 -19.60 32.54
N LEU A 48 24.23 -20.46 31.52
CA LEU A 48 25.53 -20.93 31.05
C LEU A 48 26.33 -19.82 30.37
N ARG A 49 25.68 -18.97 29.58
CA ARG A 49 26.31 -17.78 28.98
C ARG A 49 26.81 -16.82 30.05
N ALA A 50 25.97 -16.49 31.05
CA ALA A 50 26.38 -15.62 32.15
C ALA A 50 27.53 -16.20 32.99
N LYS A 51 27.57 -17.53 33.16
CA LYS A 51 28.60 -18.22 33.94
C LYS A 51 29.92 -18.39 33.18
N PHE A 52 29.86 -18.52 31.85
CA PHE A 52 31.00 -18.85 30.99
C PHE A 52 31.16 -17.87 29.83
N GLU A 53 30.91 -16.58 30.07
CA GLU A 53 30.92 -15.49 29.08
C GLU A 53 32.13 -15.53 28.12
N ASN A 54 33.32 -15.86 28.65
CA ASN A 54 34.57 -15.91 27.88
C ASN A 54 34.94 -17.31 27.35
N ASP A 55 34.05 -18.30 27.44
CA ASP A 55 34.31 -19.69 27.06
C ASP A 55 33.10 -20.30 26.29
N PRO A 56 32.94 -19.95 25.00
CA PRO A 56 31.80 -20.38 24.19
C PRO A 56 31.59 -21.90 24.11
N GLN A 57 32.66 -22.68 24.22
CA GLN A 57 32.58 -24.14 24.18
C GLN A 57 31.71 -24.72 25.30
N LYS A 58 31.54 -24.00 26.41
CA LYS A 58 30.75 -24.46 27.57
C LYS A 58 29.25 -24.23 27.44
N PHE A 59 28.80 -23.38 26.52
CA PHE A 59 27.39 -23.11 26.28
C PHE A 59 26.94 -23.42 24.84
N MET A 60 27.86 -23.80 23.94
CA MET A 60 27.54 -24.18 22.57
C MET A 60 26.47 -25.30 22.47
N VAL A 61 26.53 -26.31 23.33
CA VAL A 61 25.51 -27.37 23.35
C VAL A 61 24.15 -26.84 23.79
N SER A 62 24.11 -25.93 24.77
CA SER A 62 22.85 -25.31 25.18
C SER A 62 22.31 -24.30 24.16
N GLU A 63 23.16 -23.77 23.27
CA GLU A 63 22.71 -22.96 22.13
C GLU A 63 22.06 -23.84 21.06
N ALA A 64 22.71 -24.94 20.67
CA ALA A 64 22.13 -25.89 19.72
C ALA A 64 20.80 -26.49 20.23
N ASP A 65 20.71 -26.80 21.52
CA ASP A 65 19.48 -27.27 22.14
C ASP A 65 18.38 -26.17 22.17
N LEU A 66 18.77 -24.90 22.37
CA LEU A 66 17.82 -23.78 22.36
C LEU A 66 17.31 -23.50 20.94
N ASP A 67 18.21 -23.50 19.95
CA ASP A 67 17.87 -23.40 18.53
C ASP A 67 16.81 -24.44 18.12
N ALA A 68 17.08 -25.72 18.42
CA ALA A 68 16.15 -26.79 18.10
C ALA A 68 14.76 -26.61 18.75
N ASP A 69 14.73 -26.14 20.00
CA ASP A 69 13.47 -25.87 20.70
C ASP A 69 12.74 -24.64 20.12
N ILE A 70 13.45 -23.58 19.68
CA ILE A 70 12.85 -22.42 18.98
C ILE A 70 12.17 -22.90 17.69
N LYS A 71 12.90 -23.62 16.83
CA LYS A 71 12.37 -24.17 15.57
C LYS A 71 11.20 -25.12 15.79
N SER A 72 11.12 -25.79 16.94
CA SER A 72 10.01 -26.68 17.27
C SER A 72 8.69 -25.93 17.53
N LEU A 73 8.74 -24.63 17.85
CA LEU A 73 7.55 -23.82 18.11
C LEU A 73 6.72 -23.58 16.85
N SER A 74 7.33 -23.67 15.66
CA SER A 74 6.68 -23.43 14.37
C SER A 74 5.45 -24.30 14.14
N VAL A 75 5.37 -25.48 14.75
CA VAL A 75 4.18 -26.35 14.70
C VAL A 75 2.92 -25.67 15.26
N LEU A 76 3.06 -24.62 16.06
CA LEU A 76 1.92 -23.84 16.55
C LEU A 76 1.20 -23.08 15.42
N SER A 77 1.86 -22.83 14.27
CA SER A 77 1.20 -22.20 13.10
C SER A 77 0.10 -23.09 12.51
N GLU A 78 0.17 -24.41 12.73
CA GLU A 78 -0.89 -25.36 12.36
C GLU A 78 -2.00 -25.44 13.43
N HIS A 79 -1.80 -24.81 14.59
CA HIS A 79 -2.65 -24.88 15.78
C HIS A 79 -2.87 -23.50 16.44
N PRO A 80 -3.39 -22.50 15.70
CA PRO A 80 -3.56 -21.15 16.23
C PRO A 80 -4.50 -21.07 17.44
N GLU A 81 -5.39 -22.05 17.63
CA GLU A 81 -6.23 -22.17 18.83
C GLU A 81 -5.43 -22.29 20.14
N LEU A 82 -4.12 -22.59 20.05
CA LEU A 82 -3.22 -22.69 21.20
C LEU A 82 -2.44 -21.40 21.49
N TYR A 83 -2.53 -20.37 20.63
CA TYR A 83 -1.81 -19.10 20.79
C TYR A 83 -2.14 -18.40 22.10
N GLU A 84 -3.40 -18.38 22.50
CA GLU A 84 -3.82 -17.73 23.74
C GLU A 84 -3.16 -18.37 24.98
N GLU A 85 -3.11 -19.70 25.03
CA GLU A 85 -2.45 -20.41 26.14
C GLU A 85 -0.93 -20.20 26.10
N PHE A 86 -0.31 -20.26 24.92
CA PHE A 86 1.13 -20.01 24.76
C PHE A 86 1.52 -18.60 25.21
N ALA A 87 0.73 -17.59 24.87
CA ALA A 87 0.88 -16.21 25.32
C ALA A 87 0.71 -16.08 26.84
N LYS A 88 -0.33 -16.69 27.43
CA LYS A 88 -0.56 -16.68 28.90
C LYS A 88 0.56 -17.31 29.70
N LEU A 89 1.27 -18.29 29.12
CA LEU A 89 2.42 -18.95 29.74
C LEU A 89 3.69 -18.08 29.71
N GLY A 90 3.66 -16.92 29.04
CA GLY A 90 4.79 -16.00 28.92
C GLY A 90 5.77 -16.34 27.80
N CYS A 91 5.52 -17.41 27.04
CA CYS A 91 6.48 -17.91 26.06
C CYS A 91 6.62 -17.02 24.83
N VAL A 92 5.59 -16.25 24.47
CA VAL A 92 5.70 -15.22 23.43
C VAL A 92 6.71 -14.15 23.83
N ALA A 93 6.65 -13.66 25.08
CA ALA A 93 7.61 -12.68 25.57
C ALA A 93 9.03 -13.26 25.64
N SER A 94 9.18 -14.53 26.05
CA SER A 94 10.47 -15.21 26.02
C SER A 94 11.01 -15.37 24.60
N LEU A 95 10.19 -15.75 23.63
CA LEU A 95 10.57 -15.83 22.21
C LEU A 95 11.00 -14.47 21.67
N VAL A 96 10.21 -13.42 21.92
CA VAL A 96 10.55 -12.05 21.53
C VAL A 96 11.86 -11.59 22.19
N SER A 97 12.11 -11.93 23.45
CA SER A 97 13.36 -11.57 24.13
C SER A 97 14.62 -12.16 23.47
N LEU A 98 14.49 -13.29 22.75
CA LEU A 98 15.60 -13.92 22.03
C LEU A 98 16.05 -13.10 20.81
N LEU A 99 15.25 -12.14 20.33
CA LEU A 99 15.69 -11.19 19.30
C LEU A 99 16.90 -10.36 19.77
N ALA A 100 17.06 -10.15 21.09
CA ALA A 100 18.21 -9.45 21.67
C ALA A 100 19.43 -10.37 21.88
N HIS A 101 19.35 -11.66 21.53
CA HIS A 101 20.40 -12.63 21.80
C HIS A 101 21.72 -12.25 21.12
N GLU A 102 22.85 -12.47 21.80
CA GLU A 102 24.19 -12.08 21.32
C GLU A 102 24.69 -12.94 20.15
N ASN A 103 24.26 -14.20 20.10
CA ASN A 103 24.40 -15.04 18.91
C ASN A 103 23.26 -14.69 17.93
N THR A 104 23.60 -14.14 16.77
CA THR A 104 22.64 -13.71 15.75
C THR A 104 21.88 -14.88 15.15
N ASP A 105 22.45 -16.09 15.09
CA ASP A 105 21.75 -17.28 14.58
C ASP A 105 20.48 -17.56 15.41
N ILE A 106 20.59 -17.55 16.74
CA ILE A 106 19.44 -17.75 17.64
C ILE A 106 18.38 -16.64 17.48
N ALA A 107 18.83 -15.40 17.27
CA ALA A 107 17.89 -14.29 17.05
C ALA A 107 17.18 -14.44 15.70
N ILE A 108 17.90 -14.85 14.65
CA ILE A 108 17.35 -15.10 13.32
C ILE A 108 16.34 -16.26 13.37
N ASP A 109 16.68 -17.36 14.06
CA ASP A 109 15.78 -18.50 14.26
C ASP A 109 14.49 -18.07 15.00
N ALA A 110 14.62 -17.23 16.03
CA ALA A 110 13.46 -16.69 16.73
C ALA A 110 12.60 -15.78 15.83
N ILE A 111 13.21 -14.92 15.00
CA ILE A 111 12.49 -14.06 14.05
C ILE A 111 11.81 -14.91 12.99
N GLN A 112 12.49 -15.95 12.46
CA GLN A 112 11.90 -16.88 11.50
C GLN A 112 10.69 -17.60 12.10
N THR A 113 10.77 -18.06 13.34
CA THR A 113 9.61 -18.64 14.03
C THR A 113 8.48 -17.61 14.16
N LEU A 114 8.77 -16.35 14.49
CA LEU A 114 7.74 -15.30 14.51
C LEU A 114 7.11 -15.09 13.12
N THR A 115 7.89 -15.13 12.04
CA THR A 115 7.37 -15.12 10.66
C THR A 115 6.37 -16.25 10.46
N GLU A 116 6.75 -17.49 10.77
CA GLU A 116 5.91 -18.67 10.55
C GLU A 116 4.62 -18.66 11.40
N LEU A 117 4.67 -18.11 12.62
CA LEU A 117 3.49 -17.96 13.47
C LEU A 117 2.55 -16.85 13.02
N THR A 118 3.07 -15.87 12.28
CA THR A 118 2.34 -14.69 11.82
C THR A 118 2.05 -14.72 10.32
N ASP A 119 2.32 -15.83 9.64
CA ASP A 119 2.15 -15.94 8.20
C ASP A 119 0.66 -15.80 7.80
N GLU A 120 0.38 -15.19 6.65
CA GLU A 120 -0.99 -14.99 6.14
C GLU A 120 -1.72 -16.30 5.84
N ASP A 121 -0.98 -17.40 5.58
CA ASP A 121 -1.54 -18.73 5.36
C ASP A 121 -2.00 -19.41 6.66
N VAL A 122 -1.67 -18.86 7.83
CA VAL A 122 -2.13 -19.37 9.13
C VAL A 122 -3.62 -19.06 9.29
N GLN A 123 -4.43 -20.12 9.39
CA GLN A 123 -5.89 -20.03 9.59
C GLN A 123 -6.28 -19.67 11.04
N ALA A 124 -5.69 -18.59 11.57
CA ALA A 124 -6.01 -18.08 12.90
C ALA A 124 -7.31 -17.26 12.87
N GLU A 125 -8.22 -17.56 13.79
CA GLU A 125 -9.29 -16.61 14.10
C GLU A 125 -8.70 -15.32 14.68
N GLN A 126 -9.37 -14.18 14.47
CA GLN A 126 -8.89 -12.86 14.91
C GLN A 126 -8.52 -12.83 16.40
N GLU A 127 -9.27 -13.52 17.26
CA GLU A 127 -9.01 -13.57 18.70
C GLU A 127 -7.67 -14.26 19.04
N HIS A 128 -7.31 -15.30 18.27
CA HIS A 128 -6.05 -16.03 18.44
C HIS A 128 -4.87 -15.20 17.94
N TRP A 129 -5.04 -14.57 16.77
CA TRP A 129 -4.07 -13.64 16.22
C TRP A 129 -3.79 -12.47 17.19
N ASP A 130 -4.85 -11.82 17.67
CA ASP A 130 -4.74 -10.69 18.60
C ASP A 130 -4.06 -11.13 19.91
N SER A 131 -4.31 -12.35 20.39
CA SER A 131 -3.65 -12.87 21.59
C SER A 131 -2.13 -13.00 21.42
N LEU A 132 -1.67 -13.51 20.27
CA LEU A 132 -0.25 -13.62 19.95
C LEU A 132 0.38 -12.24 19.75
N VAL A 133 -0.20 -11.42 18.88
CA VAL A 133 0.37 -10.14 18.47
C VAL A 133 0.39 -9.13 19.62
N ASN A 134 -0.65 -9.07 20.46
CA ASN A 134 -0.63 -8.19 21.63
C ASN A 134 0.49 -8.60 22.60
N ALA A 135 0.70 -9.90 22.82
CA ALA A 135 1.81 -10.37 23.64
C ALA A 135 3.20 -10.06 23.03
N MET A 136 3.32 -10.04 21.71
CA MET A 136 4.56 -9.60 21.03
C MET A 136 4.79 -8.10 21.20
N LEU A 137 3.73 -7.29 21.05
CA LEU A 137 3.80 -5.83 21.22
C LEU A 137 4.12 -5.44 22.67
N ASP A 138 3.53 -6.12 23.65
CA ASP A 138 3.83 -5.93 25.08
C ASP A 138 5.28 -6.31 25.44
N ALA A 139 5.92 -7.13 24.60
CA ALA A 139 7.32 -7.53 24.73
C ALA A 139 8.28 -6.71 23.84
N ASP A 140 7.83 -5.54 23.34
CA ASP A 140 8.64 -4.60 22.55
C ASP A 140 9.19 -5.17 21.24
N VAL A 141 8.44 -6.07 20.57
CA VAL A 141 8.89 -6.73 19.33
C VAL A 141 9.35 -5.75 18.24
N ILE A 142 8.68 -4.60 18.08
CA ILE A 142 9.02 -3.61 17.05
C ILE A 142 10.42 -3.03 17.30
N GLU A 143 10.73 -2.67 18.54
CA GLU A 143 12.04 -2.12 18.90
C GLU A 143 13.15 -3.18 18.69
N LEU A 144 12.88 -4.42 19.09
CA LEU A 144 13.84 -5.52 18.96
C LEU A 144 14.08 -5.92 17.49
N LEU A 145 13.06 -5.88 16.63
CA LEU A 145 13.21 -6.04 15.19
C LEU A 145 14.07 -4.91 14.61
N ALA A 146 13.83 -3.66 15.01
CA ALA A 146 14.62 -2.50 14.56
C ALA A 146 16.10 -2.59 14.97
N GLN A 147 16.38 -3.11 16.17
CA GLN A 147 17.74 -3.39 16.63
C GLN A 147 18.42 -4.47 15.77
N ASN A 148 17.68 -5.50 15.34
CA ASN A 148 18.21 -6.54 14.46
C ASN A 148 18.55 -5.99 13.07
N LEU A 149 17.68 -5.18 12.47
CA LEU A 149 17.99 -4.49 11.20
C LEU A 149 19.31 -3.71 11.25
N SER A 150 19.63 -3.12 12.41
CA SER A 150 20.84 -2.31 12.57
C SER A 150 22.12 -3.11 12.79
N ARG A 151 22.02 -4.36 13.27
CA ARG A 151 23.20 -5.18 13.67
C ARG A 151 23.54 -6.30 12.69
N LEU A 152 22.57 -6.76 11.90
CA LEU A 152 22.76 -7.84 10.92
C LEU A 152 23.58 -7.33 9.72
N ASP A 153 24.57 -8.11 9.30
CA ASP A 153 25.44 -7.81 8.17
C ASP A 153 25.03 -8.61 6.92
N GLU A 154 24.32 -7.97 5.98
CA GLU A 154 23.85 -8.61 4.74
C GLU A 154 24.97 -9.12 3.81
N SER A 155 26.25 -8.86 4.12
CA SER A 155 27.37 -9.54 3.45
C SER A 155 27.51 -11.01 3.85
N GLN A 156 26.89 -11.43 4.96
CA GLN A 156 26.75 -12.81 5.39
C GLN A 156 25.39 -13.36 4.97
N ASP A 157 25.37 -14.57 4.42
CA ASP A 157 24.14 -15.18 3.89
C ASP A 157 23.06 -15.37 4.98
N ALA A 158 23.46 -15.79 6.19
CA ALA A 158 22.53 -15.99 7.31
C ALA A 158 21.87 -14.68 7.75
N ASP A 159 22.67 -13.64 8.00
CA ASP A 159 22.18 -12.32 8.39
C ASP A 159 21.32 -11.67 7.31
N ARG A 160 21.66 -11.88 6.03
CA ARG A 160 20.84 -11.43 4.90
C ARG A 160 19.45 -12.07 4.89
N SER A 161 19.36 -13.37 5.18
CA SER A 161 18.08 -14.04 5.43
C SER A 161 17.39 -13.51 6.69
N GLY A 162 18.15 -13.21 7.74
CA GLY A 162 17.65 -12.57 8.95
C GLY A 162 16.94 -11.24 8.68
N VAL A 163 17.53 -10.37 7.85
CA VAL A 163 16.90 -9.11 7.42
C VAL A 163 15.60 -9.38 6.67
N TYR A 164 15.56 -10.38 5.80
CA TYR A 164 14.34 -10.78 5.09
C TYR A 164 13.23 -11.19 6.07
N TYR A 165 13.54 -12.03 7.07
CA TYR A 165 12.56 -12.43 8.08
C TYR A 165 12.08 -11.25 8.91
N VAL A 166 12.95 -10.29 9.26
CA VAL A 166 12.52 -9.07 9.96
C VAL A 166 11.51 -8.30 9.11
N LEU A 167 11.78 -8.07 7.82
CA LEU A 167 10.85 -7.37 6.93
C LEU A 167 9.51 -8.10 6.83
N ASN A 168 9.53 -9.44 6.79
CA ASN A 168 8.31 -10.25 6.76
C ASN A 168 7.48 -10.16 8.04
N VAL A 169 8.11 -10.22 9.22
CA VAL A 169 7.37 -9.98 10.47
C VAL A 169 6.75 -8.57 10.49
N LEU A 170 7.47 -7.55 10.00
CA LEU A 170 6.92 -6.20 9.90
C LEU A 170 5.72 -6.12 8.94
N GLU A 171 5.76 -6.83 7.81
CA GLU A 171 4.63 -6.95 6.87
C GLU A 171 3.41 -7.57 7.54
N ASN A 172 3.57 -8.75 8.15
CA ASN A 172 2.51 -9.50 8.79
C ASN A 172 1.83 -8.66 9.89
N LEU A 173 2.63 -7.96 10.70
CA LEU A 173 2.14 -7.06 11.73
C LEU A 173 1.47 -5.80 11.14
N ALA A 174 1.92 -5.31 10.00
CA ALA A 174 1.36 -4.12 9.34
C ALA A 174 0.00 -4.37 8.67
N SER A 175 -0.48 -5.62 8.61
CA SER A 175 -1.85 -5.96 8.19
C SER A 175 -2.94 -5.20 8.98
N GLN A 176 -2.65 -4.81 10.23
CA GLN A 176 -3.49 -3.91 11.03
C GLN A 176 -2.95 -2.47 10.96
N SER A 177 -3.76 -1.52 10.47
CA SER A 177 -3.32 -0.13 10.28
C SER A 177 -2.82 0.56 11.56
N SER A 178 -3.37 0.18 12.73
CA SER A 178 -2.93 0.70 14.03
C SER A 178 -1.51 0.25 14.40
N ILE A 179 -1.11 -0.96 13.99
CA ILE A 179 0.23 -1.50 14.20
C ILE A 179 1.19 -0.97 13.15
N ALA A 180 0.77 -0.86 11.89
CA ALA A 180 1.55 -0.22 10.83
C ALA A 180 1.93 1.23 11.19
N GLU A 181 1.01 1.99 11.80
CA GLU A 181 1.33 3.31 12.36
C GLU A 181 2.42 3.20 13.45
N LYS A 182 2.30 2.28 14.42
CA LYS A 182 3.33 2.10 15.46
C LYS A 182 4.70 1.74 14.88
N ILE A 183 4.75 0.84 13.91
CA ILE A 183 5.99 0.45 13.20
C ILE A 183 6.62 1.67 12.53
N GLY A 184 5.84 2.44 11.77
CA GLY A 184 6.34 3.64 11.11
C GLY A 184 6.76 4.74 12.08
N GLN A 185 6.12 4.83 13.25
CA GLN A 185 6.49 5.78 14.30
C GLN A 185 7.73 5.38 15.12
N ASP A 186 8.19 4.13 15.07
CA ASP A 186 9.47 3.72 15.68
C ASP A 186 10.65 4.56 15.18
N ALA A 187 11.55 4.95 16.09
CA ALA A 187 12.61 5.90 15.79
C ALA A 187 13.62 5.42 14.74
N SER A 188 13.72 4.11 14.51
CA SER A 188 14.78 3.49 13.69
C SER A 188 14.26 2.84 12.41
N ILE A 189 13.02 2.33 12.39
CA ILE A 189 12.48 1.60 11.22
C ILE A 189 12.48 2.43 9.92
N ILE A 190 11.73 3.56 9.87
CA ILE A 190 11.68 4.38 8.65
C ILE A 190 13.08 4.90 8.24
N PRO A 191 13.91 5.44 9.16
CA PRO A 191 15.28 5.81 8.80
C PRO A 191 16.12 4.67 8.22
N TRP A 192 15.97 3.45 8.77
CA TRP A 192 16.67 2.28 8.26
C TRP A 192 16.18 1.90 6.85
N LEU A 193 14.85 1.80 6.65
CA LEU A 193 14.27 1.50 5.34
C LEU A 193 14.69 2.53 4.29
N LEU A 194 14.65 3.82 4.64
CA LEU A 194 15.08 4.91 3.77
C LEU A 194 16.58 4.81 3.41
N SER A 195 17.43 4.42 4.36
CA SER A 195 18.84 4.13 4.08
C SER A 195 19.02 2.90 3.19
N ARG A 196 18.21 1.87 3.41
CA ARG A 196 18.31 0.58 2.73
C ARG A 196 17.93 0.66 1.25
N ILE A 197 16.87 1.39 0.90
CA ILE A 197 16.47 1.61 -0.51
C ILE A 197 17.52 2.45 -1.28
N GLN A 198 18.36 3.22 -0.59
CA GLN A 198 19.41 4.00 -1.24
C GLN A 198 20.67 3.17 -1.55
N GLN A 199 20.82 1.97 -0.98
CA GLN A 199 22.01 1.15 -1.19
C GLN A 199 22.17 0.78 -2.66
N LYS A 200 23.40 0.89 -3.18
CA LYS A 200 23.67 0.62 -4.60
C LYS A 200 23.86 -0.87 -4.82
N GLU A 201 22.97 -1.46 -5.59
CA GLU A 201 22.97 -2.88 -5.94
C GLU A 201 22.70 -3.02 -7.44
N THR A 202 23.38 -3.95 -8.09
CA THR A 202 23.13 -4.28 -9.50
C THR A 202 23.44 -5.76 -9.70
N PRO A 203 22.43 -6.63 -9.88
CA PRO A 203 20.99 -6.32 -9.90
C PRO A 203 20.46 -5.83 -8.54
N VAL A 204 19.27 -5.23 -8.52
CA VAL A 204 18.53 -4.97 -7.27
C VAL A 204 18.26 -6.31 -6.61
N GLY A 205 18.61 -6.45 -5.33
CA GLY A 205 18.35 -7.67 -4.57
C GLY A 205 17.02 -7.64 -3.83
N GLN A 206 16.54 -8.83 -3.45
CA GLN A 206 15.29 -9.06 -2.74
C GLN A 206 15.10 -8.16 -1.51
N ASN A 207 16.06 -8.09 -0.58
CA ASN A 207 15.92 -7.25 0.62
C ASN A 207 15.77 -5.76 0.30
N LYS A 208 16.37 -5.29 -0.80
CA LYS A 208 16.22 -3.90 -1.24
C LYS A 208 14.83 -3.63 -1.82
N GLN A 209 14.35 -4.54 -2.66
CA GLN A 209 12.99 -4.50 -3.20
C GLN A 209 11.97 -4.54 -2.04
N TYR A 210 12.13 -5.48 -1.12
CA TYR A 210 11.20 -5.71 -0.03
C TYR A 210 11.22 -4.56 0.98
N SER A 211 12.37 -3.92 1.21
CA SER A 211 12.42 -2.69 2.01
C SER A 211 11.61 -1.54 1.41
N ALA A 212 11.53 -1.45 0.07
CA ALA A 212 10.68 -0.45 -0.58
C ALA A 212 9.19 -0.81 -0.45
N GLU A 213 8.86 -2.10 -0.48
CA GLU A 213 7.50 -2.62 -0.27
C GLU A 213 7.00 -2.36 1.15
N ILE A 214 7.77 -2.72 2.17
CA ILE A 214 7.43 -2.40 3.57
C ILE A 214 7.25 -0.90 3.75
N LEU A 215 8.13 -0.09 3.15
CA LEU A 215 7.97 1.36 3.19
C LEU A 215 6.65 1.81 2.53
N ALA A 216 6.26 1.24 1.39
CA ALA A 216 5.00 1.55 0.73
C ALA A 216 3.79 1.19 1.62
N ILE A 217 3.78 0.01 2.23
CA ILE A 217 2.74 -0.44 3.18
C ILE A 217 2.61 0.54 4.36
N LEU A 218 3.74 0.94 4.96
CA LEU A 218 3.75 1.87 6.08
C LEU A 218 3.26 3.27 5.70
N LEU A 219 3.52 3.74 4.47
CA LEU A 219 3.07 5.05 3.99
C LEU A 219 1.60 5.04 3.55
N GLN A 220 1.11 3.93 3.02
CA GLN A 220 -0.30 3.76 2.65
C GLN A 220 -1.20 3.75 3.89
N SER A 221 -0.75 3.11 4.97
CA SER A 221 -1.56 2.85 6.17
C SER A 221 -1.80 4.06 7.08
N SER A 222 -0.93 5.08 7.09
CA SER A 222 -1.08 6.22 8.02
C SER A 222 -0.51 7.54 7.51
N SER A 223 -1.30 8.62 7.63
CA SER A 223 -0.84 10.00 7.42
C SER A 223 0.31 10.39 8.36
N LYS A 224 0.36 9.87 9.60
CA LYS A 224 1.47 10.14 10.52
C LYS A 224 2.78 9.54 10.02
N ASN A 225 2.74 8.37 9.39
CA ASN A 225 3.91 7.75 8.78
C ASN A 225 4.39 8.56 7.58
N ARG A 226 3.47 9.04 6.73
CA ARG A 226 3.80 9.94 5.61
C ARG A 226 4.45 11.23 6.07
N ASN A 227 3.87 11.90 7.04
CA ASN A 227 4.42 13.15 7.58
C ASN A 227 5.81 12.96 8.21
N LYS A 228 6.01 11.84 8.94
CA LYS A 228 7.34 11.48 9.44
C LYS A 228 8.34 11.25 8.32
N PHE A 229 7.97 10.49 7.28
CA PHE A 229 8.83 10.25 6.13
C PHE A 229 9.21 11.53 5.38
N VAL A 230 8.25 12.45 5.21
CA VAL A 230 8.50 13.78 4.64
C VAL A 230 9.52 14.55 5.47
N SER A 231 9.41 14.52 6.81
CA SER A 231 10.37 15.17 7.72
C SER A 231 11.80 14.62 7.63
N LEU A 232 11.96 13.39 7.15
CA LEU A 232 13.25 12.71 6.95
C LEU A 232 13.85 12.96 5.54
N ASN A 233 13.37 13.98 4.83
CA ASN A 233 13.76 14.28 3.44
C ASN A 233 13.48 13.12 2.46
N GLY A 234 12.48 12.28 2.78
CA GLY A 234 12.18 11.10 1.98
C GLY A 234 11.72 11.41 0.55
N VAL A 235 11.03 12.53 0.32
CA VAL A 235 10.56 12.93 -1.02
C VAL A 235 11.71 13.16 -1.99
N ASP A 236 12.74 13.91 -1.57
CA ASP A 236 13.94 14.16 -2.39
C ASP A 236 14.68 12.85 -2.69
N VAL A 237 14.81 11.96 -1.69
CA VAL A 237 15.41 10.64 -1.89
C VAL A 237 14.64 9.82 -2.93
N LEU A 238 13.31 9.73 -2.84
CA LEU A 238 12.48 9.03 -3.82
C LEU A 238 12.66 9.59 -5.23
N LEU A 239 12.64 10.91 -5.37
CA LEU A 239 12.83 11.58 -6.67
C LEU A 239 14.22 11.31 -7.25
N GLN A 240 15.28 11.34 -6.43
CA GLN A 240 16.64 11.02 -6.87
C GLN A 240 16.75 9.57 -7.36
N LEU A 241 16.17 8.61 -6.64
CA LEU A 241 16.15 7.19 -7.05
C LEU A 241 15.36 6.99 -8.35
N LEU A 242 14.14 7.54 -8.42
CA LEU A 242 13.27 7.49 -9.59
C LEU A 242 13.88 8.22 -10.80
N SER A 243 14.74 9.21 -10.59
CA SER A 243 15.40 9.96 -11.67
C SER A 243 16.22 9.08 -12.62
N SER A 244 16.68 7.91 -12.15
CA SER A 244 17.41 6.93 -12.96
C SER A 244 16.50 6.21 -13.98
N TYR A 245 15.19 6.19 -13.73
CA TYR A 245 14.16 5.56 -14.57
C TYR A 245 13.40 6.58 -15.44
N ARG A 246 13.90 7.81 -15.56
CA ARG A 246 13.29 8.87 -16.39
C ARG A 246 13.22 8.53 -17.89
N LYS A 247 14.09 7.63 -18.36
CA LYS A 247 14.22 7.17 -19.77
C LYS A 247 14.51 5.68 -19.90
N ARG A 248 14.79 5.00 -18.79
CA ARG A 248 15.19 3.59 -18.71
C ARG A 248 14.06 2.85 -18.02
N ASP A 249 13.64 1.73 -18.59
CA ASP A 249 12.73 0.81 -17.92
C ASP A 249 13.57 -0.22 -17.13
N PRO A 250 13.12 -0.66 -15.94
CA PRO A 250 13.72 -1.79 -15.24
C PRO A 250 13.57 -3.08 -16.08
N GLU A 251 14.33 -4.12 -15.73
CA GLU A 251 14.13 -5.45 -16.32
C GLU A 251 12.73 -5.98 -15.95
N LYS A 252 12.02 -6.54 -16.93
CA LYS A 252 10.65 -7.02 -16.74
C LYS A 252 10.62 -8.27 -15.87
N ASP A 253 9.61 -8.41 -15.03
CA ASP A 253 9.39 -9.53 -14.11
C ASP A 253 10.60 -9.72 -13.17
N SER A 254 11.15 -8.62 -12.64
CA SER A 254 12.34 -8.60 -11.77
C SER A 254 12.13 -7.78 -10.49
N ASP A 255 12.95 -8.05 -9.47
CA ASP A 255 13.01 -7.26 -8.23
C ASP A 255 13.20 -5.76 -8.50
N GLU A 256 13.88 -5.37 -9.60
CA GLU A 256 14.05 -3.97 -9.98
C GLU A 256 12.73 -3.34 -10.45
N GLU A 257 11.86 -4.09 -11.13
CA GLU A 257 10.55 -3.60 -11.55
C GLU A 257 9.66 -3.32 -10.33
N GLU A 258 9.50 -4.29 -9.44
CA GLU A 258 8.74 -4.14 -8.20
C GLU A 258 9.31 -3.05 -7.29
N TYR A 259 10.63 -2.98 -7.16
CA TYR A 259 11.29 -1.91 -6.41
C TYR A 259 10.89 -0.52 -6.95
N VAL A 260 10.91 -0.31 -8.27
CA VAL A 260 10.51 0.97 -8.87
C VAL A 260 9.04 1.27 -8.67
N GLU A 261 8.18 0.25 -8.75
CA GLU A 261 6.75 0.38 -8.47
C GLU A 261 6.51 0.85 -7.03
N ASN A 262 7.14 0.18 -6.06
CA ASN A 262 7.06 0.53 -4.65
C ASN A 262 7.57 1.95 -4.37
N LEU A 263 8.62 2.42 -5.05
CA LEU A 263 9.06 3.82 -4.95
C LEU A 263 8.02 4.82 -5.45
N PHE A 264 7.31 4.50 -6.55
CA PHE A 264 6.22 5.33 -7.05
C PHE A 264 4.99 5.29 -6.16
N ASP A 265 4.67 4.14 -5.55
CA ASP A 265 3.59 4.02 -4.57
C ASP A 265 3.90 4.86 -3.32
N CYS A 266 5.13 4.76 -2.80
CA CYS A 266 5.62 5.65 -1.73
C CYS A 266 5.46 7.12 -2.10
N LEU A 267 5.93 7.51 -3.30
CA LEU A 267 5.90 8.90 -3.75
C LEU A 267 4.46 9.40 -3.93
N THR A 268 3.57 8.55 -4.46
CA THR A 268 2.15 8.90 -4.65
C THR A 268 1.47 9.12 -3.32
N CYS A 269 1.70 8.24 -2.34
CA CYS A 269 1.16 8.40 -0.99
C CYS A 269 1.62 9.71 -0.35
N VAL A 270 2.91 10.04 -0.39
CA VAL A 270 3.43 11.23 0.30
C VAL A 270 2.98 12.53 -0.36
N VAL A 271 2.75 12.56 -1.67
CA VAL A 271 2.19 13.75 -2.35
C VAL A 271 0.69 13.91 -2.13
N ASP A 272 0.02 13.08 -1.32
CA ASP A 272 -1.32 13.39 -0.83
C ASP A 272 -1.29 14.31 0.39
N GLU A 273 -0.16 14.35 1.13
CA GLU A 273 0.04 15.25 2.26
C GLU A 273 0.47 16.66 1.80
N GLU A 274 0.03 17.70 2.51
CA GLU A 274 0.39 19.10 2.20
C GLU A 274 1.91 19.32 2.18
N ASP A 275 2.61 18.92 3.23
CA ASP A 275 4.07 19.06 3.33
C ASP A 275 4.79 18.22 2.25
N GLY A 276 4.23 17.05 1.91
CA GLY A 276 4.78 16.19 0.87
C GLY A 276 4.66 16.81 -0.52
N LYS A 277 3.52 17.44 -0.85
CA LYS A 277 3.36 18.23 -2.09
C LYS A 277 4.35 19.38 -2.17
N ALA A 278 4.51 20.12 -1.07
CA ALA A 278 5.46 21.22 -1.01
C ALA A 278 6.89 20.73 -1.28
N LYS A 279 7.31 19.62 -0.64
CA LYS A 279 8.63 19.01 -0.86
C LYS A 279 8.80 18.45 -2.26
N PHE A 280 7.76 17.86 -2.85
CA PHE A 280 7.79 17.38 -4.22
C PHE A 280 8.01 18.53 -5.22
N LEU A 281 7.37 19.67 -4.98
CA LEU A 281 7.58 20.87 -5.79
C LEU A 281 8.98 21.46 -5.61
N GLU A 282 9.46 21.57 -4.36
CA GLU A 282 10.81 22.06 -4.04
C GLU A 282 11.91 21.21 -4.71
N ALA A 283 11.70 19.89 -4.80
CA ALA A 283 12.65 18.94 -5.36
C ALA A 283 12.50 18.69 -6.87
N GLU A 284 11.86 19.61 -7.60
CA GLU A 284 11.65 19.52 -9.06
C GLU A 284 10.91 18.24 -9.51
N GLY A 285 9.97 17.76 -8.68
CA GLY A 285 9.19 16.56 -8.96
C GLY A 285 8.29 16.69 -10.19
N VAL A 286 7.73 17.88 -10.44
CA VAL A 286 6.88 18.16 -11.62
C VAL A 286 7.69 18.06 -12.92
N GLU A 287 8.93 18.52 -12.91
CA GLU A 287 9.89 18.46 -14.01
C GLU A 287 10.27 17.01 -14.31
N LEU A 288 10.60 16.25 -13.28
CA LEU A 288 10.92 14.84 -13.43
C LEU A 288 9.73 14.06 -14.00
N ALA A 289 8.54 14.26 -13.45
CA ALA A 289 7.31 13.68 -13.96
C ALA A 289 7.08 14.07 -15.43
N GLN A 290 7.29 15.33 -15.79
CA GLN A 290 7.15 15.78 -17.18
C GLN A 290 8.14 15.07 -18.14
N ILE A 291 9.38 14.83 -17.71
CA ILE A 291 10.35 14.06 -18.49
C ILE A 291 9.86 12.61 -18.67
N MET A 292 9.41 11.96 -17.60
CA MET A 292 8.88 10.59 -17.62
C MET A 292 7.65 10.45 -18.52
N LEU A 293 6.72 11.40 -18.47
CA LEU A 293 5.53 11.43 -19.35
C LEU A 293 5.91 11.47 -20.83
N ARG A 294 7.01 12.16 -21.17
CA ARG A 294 7.48 12.31 -22.55
C ARG A 294 8.33 11.14 -23.02
N GLU A 295 9.21 10.63 -22.16
CA GLU A 295 10.31 9.75 -22.56
C GLU A 295 10.29 8.36 -21.91
N GLY A 296 9.61 8.20 -20.77
CA GLY A 296 9.51 6.91 -20.06
C GLY A 296 8.52 5.94 -20.73
N LYS A 297 8.63 4.64 -20.42
CA LYS A 297 7.58 3.67 -20.70
C LYS A 297 6.89 3.21 -19.42
N LEU A 298 7.58 2.50 -18.53
CA LEU A 298 7.01 2.09 -17.24
C LEU A 298 6.72 3.32 -16.38
N SER A 299 7.73 4.18 -16.21
CA SER A 299 7.62 5.41 -15.43
C SER A 299 6.58 6.41 -15.96
N LYS A 300 6.11 6.27 -17.20
CA LYS A 300 5.10 7.18 -17.77
C LYS A 300 3.77 7.10 -17.02
N GLN A 301 3.24 5.91 -16.81
CA GLN A 301 1.92 5.77 -16.17
C GLN A 301 1.99 6.11 -14.69
N ARG A 302 3.08 5.72 -14.02
CA ARG A 302 3.28 6.03 -12.60
C ARG A 302 3.50 7.51 -12.35
N ALA A 303 4.31 8.17 -13.18
CA ALA A 303 4.47 9.62 -13.11
C ALA A 303 3.18 10.37 -13.41
N LEU A 304 2.31 9.84 -14.28
CA LEU A 304 0.99 10.43 -14.52
C LEU A 304 0.11 10.38 -13.27
N ARG A 305 0.04 9.21 -12.62
CA ARG A 305 -0.67 9.03 -11.34
C ARG A 305 -0.12 9.96 -10.26
N THR A 306 1.19 9.95 -10.01
CA THR A 306 1.81 10.83 -9.00
C THR A 306 1.55 12.31 -9.30
N LEU A 307 1.60 12.72 -10.57
CA LEU A 307 1.30 14.10 -10.95
C LEU A 307 -0.16 14.47 -10.69
N ASP A 308 -1.11 13.58 -10.97
CA ASP A 308 -2.52 13.79 -10.66
C ASP A 308 -2.77 14.02 -9.16
N HIS A 309 -2.17 13.17 -8.30
CA HIS A 309 -2.24 13.33 -6.85
C HIS A 309 -1.61 14.66 -6.38
N ALA A 310 -0.42 15.00 -6.89
CA ALA A 310 0.27 16.24 -6.55
C ALA A 310 -0.51 17.50 -6.95
N LEU A 311 -1.32 17.44 -8.02
CA LEU A 311 -2.13 18.56 -8.51
C LEU A 311 -3.50 18.65 -7.84
N SER A 312 -3.98 17.55 -7.25
CA SER A 312 -5.31 17.43 -6.67
C SER A 312 -5.37 17.97 -5.23
N GLY A 313 -6.58 18.01 -4.64
CA GLY A 313 -6.79 18.45 -3.26
C GLY A 313 -6.55 19.95 -3.03
N GLN A 314 -6.85 20.45 -1.83
CA GLN A 314 -6.87 21.89 -1.52
C GLN A 314 -5.52 22.61 -1.79
N THR A 315 -4.41 21.90 -1.63
CA THR A 315 -3.04 22.45 -1.69
C THR A 315 -2.33 22.21 -3.04
N GLY A 316 -3.04 21.70 -4.06
CA GLY A 316 -2.48 21.38 -5.38
C GLY A 316 -2.18 22.58 -6.29
N ALA A 317 -2.56 23.80 -5.89
CA ALA A 317 -2.48 24.99 -6.74
C ALA A 317 -1.06 25.32 -7.23
N ALA A 318 -0.06 25.26 -6.36
CA ALA A 318 1.33 25.54 -6.72
C ALA A 318 1.88 24.52 -7.73
N ALA A 319 1.52 23.24 -7.59
CA ALA A 319 1.88 22.20 -8.55
C ALA A 319 1.18 22.39 -9.90
N CYS A 320 -0.08 22.85 -9.89
CA CYS A 320 -0.81 23.22 -11.11
C CYS A 320 -0.07 24.34 -11.87
N ASP A 321 0.30 25.44 -11.19
CA ASP A 321 1.07 26.52 -11.80
C ASP A 321 2.40 26.02 -12.37
N ARG A 322 3.13 25.21 -11.59
CA ARG A 322 4.40 24.65 -12.05
C ARG A 322 4.26 23.77 -13.29
N LEU A 323 3.19 22.97 -13.38
CA LEU A 323 2.91 22.17 -14.57
C LEU A 323 2.80 23.05 -15.83
N ILE A 324 2.21 24.25 -15.71
CA ILE A 324 2.11 25.18 -16.84
C ILE A 324 3.49 25.79 -17.18
N GLU A 325 4.27 26.17 -16.17
CA GLU A 325 5.60 26.77 -16.33
C GLU A 325 6.57 25.84 -17.06
N VAL A 326 6.54 24.54 -16.73
CA VAL A 326 7.39 23.55 -17.40
C VAL A 326 6.87 23.17 -18.79
N ALA A 327 5.78 23.78 -19.27
CA ALA A 327 5.08 23.48 -20.52
C ALA A 327 4.43 22.07 -20.55
N GLY A 328 3.95 21.61 -19.40
CA GLY A 328 3.26 20.33 -19.22
C GLY A 328 1.96 20.20 -20.01
N LEU A 329 1.24 21.30 -20.27
CA LEU A 329 -0.01 21.30 -21.04
C LEU A 329 0.12 20.59 -22.40
N ARG A 330 1.22 20.80 -23.12
CA ARG A 330 1.41 20.14 -24.43
C ARG A 330 1.48 18.61 -24.27
N THR A 331 2.11 18.14 -23.20
CA THR A 331 2.27 16.71 -22.91
C THR A 331 0.93 16.10 -22.53
N VAL A 332 0.25 16.62 -21.50
CA VAL A 332 -1.00 16.03 -20.98
C VAL A 332 -2.14 16.09 -22.00
N PHE A 333 -2.31 17.20 -22.73
CA PHE A 333 -3.31 17.24 -23.82
C PHE A 333 -2.93 16.36 -25.01
N GLY A 334 -1.63 16.23 -25.30
CA GLY A 334 -1.14 15.32 -26.34
C GLY A 334 -1.39 13.85 -25.99
N MET A 335 -1.29 13.49 -24.71
CA MET A 335 -1.66 12.18 -24.18
C MET A 335 -3.18 12.00 -24.22
N PHE A 336 -3.95 12.98 -23.74
CA PHE A 336 -5.41 12.95 -23.75
C PHE A 336 -5.96 12.70 -25.13
N MET A 337 -5.41 13.27 -26.21
CA MET A 337 -5.93 13.04 -27.56
C MET A 337 -5.64 11.64 -28.12
N LYS A 338 -4.65 10.91 -27.57
CA LYS A 338 -4.34 9.54 -27.98
C LYS A 338 -5.29 8.53 -27.33
N LYS A 339 -5.20 7.26 -27.77
CA LYS A 339 -5.81 6.14 -27.05
C LYS A 339 -5.01 5.91 -25.76
N GLN A 340 -5.70 5.80 -24.64
CA GLN A 340 -5.13 5.52 -23.32
C GLN A 340 -5.86 4.31 -22.72
N GLU A 341 -5.23 3.71 -21.72
CA GLU A 341 -5.87 2.77 -20.79
C GLU A 341 -6.83 3.52 -19.86
N LYS A 342 -7.73 2.79 -19.18
CA LYS A 342 -8.80 3.37 -18.35
C LYS A 342 -8.21 4.28 -17.27
N GLU A 343 -7.27 3.78 -16.47
CA GLU A 343 -6.62 4.49 -15.37
C GLU A 343 -5.89 5.76 -15.85
N ALA A 344 -5.12 5.65 -16.94
CA ALA A 344 -4.41 6.79 -17.51
C ALA A 344 -5.37 7.89 -18.02
N MET A 345 -6.56 7.51 -18.51
CA MET A 345 -7.59 8.48 -18.88
C MET A 345 -8.17 9.17 -17.64
N GLU A 346 -8.43 8.43 -16.57
CA GLU A 346 -8.94 8.97 -15.30
C GLU A 346 -7.96 9.99 -14.70
N HIS A 347 -6.67 9.68 -14.65
CA HIS A 347 -5.66 10.64 -14.18
C HIS A 347 -5.54 11.89 -15.05
N LEU A 348 -5.71 11.76 -16.38
CA LEU A 348 -5.72 12.94 -17.25
C LEU A 348 -6.94 13.84 -17.00
N LEU A 349 -8.10 13.23 -16.72
CA LEU A 349 -9.31 13.97 -16.34
C LEU A 349 -9.12 14.64 -14.97
N GLY A 350 -8.55 13.93 -13.99
CA GLY A 350 -8.18 14.47 -12.68
C GLY A 350 -7.28 15.70 -12.81
N ILE A 351 -6.20 15.62 -13.58
CA ILE A 351 -5.31 16.75 -13.87
C ILE A 351 -6.10 17.93 -14.47
N PHE A 352 -6.99 17.70 -15.44
CA PHE A 352 -7.76 18.80 -16.04
C PHE A 352 -8.74 19.43 -15.07
N ALA A 353 -9.42 18.64 -14.25
CA ALA A 353 -10.30 19.14 -13.20
C ALA A 353 -9.51 19.96 -12.17
N SER A 354 -8.34 19.48 -11.74
CA SER A 354 -7.44 20.18 -10.82
C SER A 354 -6.92 21.49 -11.40
N LEU A 355 -6.49 21.52 -12.67
CA LEU A 355 -6.12 22.76 -13.35
C LEU A 355 -7.30 23.75 -13.43
N LEU A 356 -8.52 23.26 -13.66
CA LEU A 356 -9.73 24.08 -13.72
C LEU A 356 -10.27 24.48 -12.35
N ARG A 357 -9.91 23.78 -11.28
CA ARG A 357 -10.23 24.15 -9.90
C ARG A 357 -9.26 25.19 -9.36
N HIS A 358 -7.96 24.94 -9.51
CA HIS A 358 -6.94 25.66 -8.74
C HIS A 358 -6.34 26.87 -9.46
N LEU A 359 -6.29 26.88 -10.80
CA LEU A 359 -5.73 28.02 -11.52
C LEU A 359 -6.68 29.23 -11.44
N PRO A 360 -6.26 30.39 -10.90
CA PRO A 360 -7.14 31.53 -10.69
C PRO A 360 -7.77 32.04 -11.99
N GLY A 361 -9.06 32.40 -11.94
CA GLY A 361 -9.80 32.98 -13.05
C GLY A 361 -9.08 34.19 -13.67
N GLY A 362 -9.01 34.24 -15.00
CA GLY A 362 -8.34 35.33 -15.75
C GLY A 362 -6.81 35.36 -15.65
N SER A 363 -6.17 34.46 -14.89
CA SER A 363 -4.71 34.37 -14.84
C SER A 363 -4.12 33.85 -16.16
N ALA A 364 -2.86 34.18 -16.44
CA ALA A 364 -2.17 33.67 -17.64
C ALA A 364 -2.07 32.13 -17.69
N PRO A 365 -1.80 31.40 -16.57
CA PRO A 365 -1.93 29.95 -16.50
C PRO A 365 -3.34 29.46 -16.88
N ARG A 366 -4.38 30.03 -16.28
CA ARG A 366 -5.79 29.67 -16.56
C ARG A 366 -6.18 29.88 -18.02
N ILE A 367 -5.85 31.05 -18.59
CA ILE A 367 -6.12 31.37 -19.99
C ILE A 367 -5.43 30.38 -20.93
N ARG A 368 -4.16 30.01 -20.65
CA ARG A 368 -3.43 29.01 -21.44
C ARG A 368 -4.11 27.63 -21.38
N THR A 369 -4.59 27.23 -20.21
CA THR A 369 -5.35 25.98 -20.04
C THR A 369 -6.66 26.00 -20.83
N LEU A 370 -7.47 27.06 -20.70
CA LEU A 370 -8.72 27.19 -21.46
C LEU A 370 -8.48 27.19 -22.97
N ALA A 371 -7.46 27.90 -23.45
CA ALA A 371 -7.10 27.93 -24.86
C ALA A 371 -6.84 26.53 -25.45
N LYS A 372 -6.29 25.58 -24.67
CA LYS A 372 -6.09 24.19 -25.12
C LYS A 372 -7.39 23.48 -25.46
N PHE A 373 -8.47 23.75 -24.74
CA PHE A 373 -9.79 23.19 -25.01
C PHE A 373 -10.43 23.77 -26.27
N MET A 374 -10.10 25.03 -26.61
CA MET A 374 -10.67 25.76 -27.76
C MET A 374 -9.90 25.53 -29.08
N GLU A 375 -8.72 24.92 -29.01
CA GLU A 375 -7.91 24.60 -30.19
C GLU A 375 -8.65 23.69 -31.19
N LYS A 376 -8.47 24.00 -32.49
CA LYS A 376 -8.95 23.20 -33.63
C LYS A 376 -10.46 22.90 -33.55
N ASP A 377 -11.25 23.97 -33.47
CA ASP A 377 -12.71 23.87 -33.41
C ASP A 377 -13.22 22.99 -32.26
N TYR A 378 -12.61 23.16 -31.08
CA TYR A 378 -13.04 22.51 -29.85
C TYR A 378 -12.90 20.97 -29.85
N GLU A 379 -11.92 20.40 -30.56
CA GLU A 379 -11.73 18.93 -30.69
C GLU A 379 -11.60 18.20 -29.32
N LYS A 380 -11.13 18.90 -28.28
CA LYS A 380 -10.99 18.35 -26.91
C LYS A 380 -12.35 18.21 -26.25
N ILE A 381 -13.23 19.19 -26.44
CA ILE A 381 -14.61 19.17 -25.93
C ILE A 381 -15.39 18.06 -26.63
N GLU A 382 -15.24 17.89 -27.94
CA GLU A 382 -15.85 16.77 -28.67
C GLU A 382 -15.41 15.41 -28.09
N LYS A 383 -14.12 15.28 -27.76
CA LYS A 383 -13.61 14.08 -27.10
C LYS A 383 -14.20 13.89 -25.69
N LEU A 384 -14.31 14.94 -24.88
CA LEU A 384 -14.96 14.87 -23.56
C LEU A 384 -16.41 14.40 -23.66
N ILE A 385 -17.21 14.97 -24.56
CA ILE A 385 -18.61 14.56 -24.77
C ILE A 385 -18.69 13.10 -25.25
N LYS A 386 -17.77 12.66 -26.11
CA LYS A 386 -17.69 11.26 -26.52
C LYS A 386 -17.41 10.33 -25.33
N LEU A 387 -16.42 10.66 -24.50
CA LEU A 387 -16.09 9.89 -23.30
C LEU A 387 -17.26 9.87 -22.31
N ARG A 388 -17.90 11.02 -22.08
CA ARG A 388 -19.10 11.14 -21.26
C ARG A 388 -20.19 10.16 -21.68
N ARG A 389 -20.49 10.11 -22.98
CA ARG A 389 -21.48 9.19 -23.56
C ARG A 389 -21.09 7.73 -23.37
N GLU A 390 -19.80 7.41 -23.48
CA GLU A 390 -19.28 6.07 -23.25
C GLU A 390 -19.48 5.63 -21.79
N TYR A 391 -19.03 6.44 -20.82
CA TYR A 391 -19.21 6.16 -19.40
C TYR A 391 -20.69 6.12 -18.99
N SER A 392 -21.51 7.05 -19.47
CA SER A 392 -22.96 7.04 -19.23
C SER A 392 -23.63 5.77 -19.76
N SER A 393 -23.23 5.29 -20.95
CA SER A 393 -23.77 4.03 -21.50
C SER A 393 -23.38 2.79 -20.70
N ARG A 394 -22.24 2.81 -20.01
CA ARG A 394 -21.79 1.75 -19.11
C ARG A 394 -22.51 1.81 -17.77
N LEU A 395 -22.75 3.01 -17.26
CA LEU A 395 -23.37 3.24 -15.95
C LEU A 395 -24.90 3.03 -15.97
N SER A 396 -25.58 3.37 -17.06
CA SER A 396 -27.04 3.25 -17.19
C SER A 396 -27.62 1.86 -16.84
N PRO A 397 -27.09 0.73 -17.34
CA PRO A 397 -27.59 -0.59 -16.94
C PRO A 397 -27.31 -0.91 -15.46
N VAL A 398 -26.21 -0.41 -14.91
CA VAL A 398 -25.85 -0.59 -13.50
C VAL A 398 -26.84 0.16 -12.60
N GLU A 399 -27.12 1.42 -12.90
CA GLU A 399 -28.14 2.21 -12.17
C GLU A 399 -29.53 1.57 -12.27
N SER A 400 -29.89 1.07 -13.45
CA SER A 400 -31.19 0.40 -13.63
C SER A 400 -31.31 -0.88 -12.80
N GLY A 401 -30.21 -1.63 -12.66
CA GLY A 401 -30.16 -2.81 -11.80
C GLY A 401 -30.24 -2.45 -10.33
N ILE A 402 -29.48 -1.45 -9.89
CA ILE A 402 -29.49 -0.95 -8.51
C ILE A 402 -30.88 -0.45 -8.12
N GLU A 403 -31.55 0.30 -9.00
CA GLU A 403 -32.91 0.80 -8.71
C GLU A 403 -33.95 -0.32 -8.60
N GLN A 404 -33.81 -1.40 -9.39
CA GLN A 404 -34.68 -2.58 -9.25
C GLN A 404 -34.43 -3.33 -7.95
N GLU A 405 -33.17 -3.50 -7.55
CA GLU A 405 -32.79 -4.09 -6.27
C GLU A 405 -33.35 -3.25 -5.11
N ARG A 406 -33.17 -1.92 -5.18
CA ARG A 406 -33.62 -0.96 -4.17
C ARG A 406 -35.12 -1.03 -3.90
N GLN A 407 -35.94 -1.24 -4.93
CA GLN A 407 -37.39 -1.39 -4.78
C GLN A 407 -37.81 -2.63 -3.99
N GLY A 408 -36.94 -3.64 -3.91
CA GLY A 408 -37.18 -4.89 -3.18
C GLY A 408 -36.66 -4.90 -1.75
N LEU A 409 -35.95 -3.85 -1.32
CA LEU A 409 -35.25 -3.77 -0.03
C LEU A 409 -35.83 -2.68 0.86
N ASP A 410 -35.86 -2.93 2.17
CA ASP A 410 -36.19 -1.90 3.15
C ASP A 410 -35.00 -0.95 3.41
N GLU A 411 -35.22 0.11 4.19
CA GLU A 411 -34.19 1.14 4.42
C GLU A 411 -32.92 0.57 5.07
N SER A 412 -33.04 -0.40 5.98
CA SER A 412 -31.87 -1.04 6.61
C SER A 412 -31.07 -1.88 5.62
N ASP A 413 -31.74 -2.66 4.77
CA ASP A 413 -31.07 -3.47 3.75
C ASP A 413 -30.43 -2.59 2.67
N GLN A 414 -31.03 -1.45 2.33
CA GLN A 414 -30.44 -0.47 1.42
C GLN A 414 -29.16 0.14 1.98
N GLU A 415 -29.11 0.44 3.28
CA GLU A 415 -27.91 0.98 3.94
C GLU A 415 -26.76 -0.04 3.89
N ILE A 416 -27.06 -1.33 4.09
CA ILE A 416 -26.08 -2.42 3.98
C ILE A 416 -25.56 -2.54 2.53
N MET A 417 -26.43 -2.38 1.53
CA MET A 417 -26.07 -2.52 0.12
C MET A 417 -25.45 -1.27 -0.51
N ALA A 418 -25.53 -0.11 0.15
CA ALA A 418 -25.05 1.17 -0.39
C ALA A 418 -23.57 1.11 -0.82
N GLY A 419 -22.72 0.47 -0.01
CA GLY A 419 -21.30 0.29 -0.33
C GLY A 419 -21.07 -0.59 -1.57
N GLU A 420 -21.83 -1.67 -1.70
CA GLU A 420 -21.74 -2.55 -2.87
C GLU A 420 -22.21 -1.83 -4.14
N TRP A 421 -23.33 -1.10 -4.06
CA TRP A 421 -23.83 -0.31 -5.17
C TRP A 421 -22.86 0.79 -5.60
N LEU A 422 -22.24 1.47 -4.64
CA LEU A 422 -21.19 2.45 -4.93
C LEU A 422 -20.01 1.79 -5.66
N SER A 423 -19.54 0.64 -5.17
CA SER A 423 -18.46 -0.13 -5.81
C SER A 423 -18.79 -0.47 -7.28
N ARG A 424 -19.98 -1.02 -7.53
CA ARG A 424 -20.46 -1.33 -8.89
C ARG A 424 -20.51 -0.08 -9.80
N ARG A 425 -20.90 1.07 -9.26
CA ARG A 425 -20.90 2.36 -9.99
C ARG A 425 -19.50 2.84 -10.31
N LEU A 426 -18.55 2.73 -9.37
CA LEU A 426 -17.14 3.08 -9.58
C LEU A 426 -16.51 2.20 -10.66
N ASP A 427 -16.77 0.90 -10.66
CA ASP A 427 -16.31 -0.04 -11.69
C ASP A 427 -16.82 0.34 -13.10
N ALA A 428 -18.09 0.77 -13.16
CA ALA A 428 -18.72 1.27 -14.37
C ALA A 428 -18.18 2.62 -14.84
N GLY A 429 -17.43 3.35 -13.99
CA GLY A 429 -16.76 4.61 -14.29
C GLY A 429 -17.52 5.86 -13.87
N LEU A 430 -18.27 5.79 -12.76
CA LEU A 430 -18.95 6.94 -12.15
C LEU A 430 -18.01 8.13 -11.95
N PHE A 431 -16.84 7.91 -11.34
CA PHE A 431 -15.87 8.97 -11.06
C PHE A 431 -15.40 9.70 -12.33
N ALA A 432 -15.12 8.96 -13.40
CA ALA A 432 -14.73 9.54 -14.67
C ALA A 432 -15.85 10.40 -15.29
N LEU A 433 -17.10 9.92 -15.23
CA LEU A 433 -18.27 10.67 -15.71
C LEU A 433 -18.46 11.97 -14.92
N GLN A 434 -18.42 11.89 -13.59
CA GLN A 434 -18.52 13.02 -12.68
C GLN A 434 -17.41 14.05 -12.96
N THR A 435 -16.16 13.60 -13.10
CA THR A 435 -15.02 14.47 -13.39
C THR A 435 -15.15 15.17 -14.75
N ILE A 436 -15.62 14.44 -15.78
CA ILE A 436 -15.91 15.04 -17.10
C ILE A 436 -16.96 16.15 -16.96
N ASP A 437 -18.02 15.92 -16.19
CA ASP A 437 -19.09 16.90 -16.02
C ASP A 437 -18.64 18.13 -15.25
N VAL A 438 -17.74 17.98 -14.26
CA VAL A 438 -17.08 19.11 -13.60
C VAL A 438 -16.23 19.92 -14.59
N ILE A 439 -15.44 19.25 -15.45
CA ILE A 439 -14.66 19.92 -16.50
C ILE A 439 -15.59 20.68 -17.45
N LEU A 440 -16.66 20.04 -17.94
CA LEU A 440 -17.61 20.67 -18.86
C LEU A 440 -18.31 21.87 -18.22
N ALA A 441 -18.71 21.78 -16.96
CA ALA A 441 -19.33 22.88 -16.23
C ALA A 441 -18.38 24.09 -16.10
N TRP A 442 -17.10 23.85 -15.78
CA TRP A 442 -16.08 24.91 -15.80
C TRP A 442 -15.95 25.58 -17.16
N LEU A 443 -15.90 24.80 -18.25
CA LEU A 443 -15.80 25.35 -19.60
C LEU A 443 -17.05 26.15 -20.00
N ILE A 444 -18.25 25.73 -19.58
CA ILE A 444 -19.52 26.45 -19.81
C ILE A 444 -19.52 27.78 -19.05
N ALA A 445 -19.01 27.79 -17.82
CA ALA A 445 -18.99 28.99 -16.99
C ALA A 445 -18.01 30.07 -17.49
N GLU A 446 -16.92 29.65 -18.15
CA GLU A 446 -15.79 30.53 -18.48
C GLU A 446 -15.75 30.96 -19.96
N ASP A 447 -16.41 30.25 -20.88
CA ASP A 447 -16.33 30.55 -22.32
C ASP A 447 -17.68 30.32 -23.05
N ASP A 448 -18.24 31.39 -23.63
CA ASP A 448 -19.51 31.35 -24.38
C ASP A 448 -19.44 30.46 -25.64
N GLY A 449 -18.26 30.38 -26.27
CA GLY A 449 -18.02 29.53 -27.43
C GLY A 449 -18.05 28.05 -27.05
N ALA A 450 -17.40 27.69 -25.96
CA ALA A 450 -17.44 26.36 -25.36
C ALA A 450 -18.86 25.99 -24.95
N LYS A 451 -19.59 26.89 -24.28
CA LYS A 451 -21.01 26.69 -23.94
C LYS A 451 -21.84 26.36 -25.18
N THR A 452 -21.71 27.17 -26.23
CA THR A 452 -22.44 26.98 -27.49
C THR A 452 -22.10 25.63 -28.14
N LYS A 453 -20.81 25.26 -28.17
CA LYS A 453 -20.36 23.98 -28.72
C LYS A 453 -20.87 22.80 -27.90
N ILE A 454 -20.82 22.87 -26.56
CA ILE A 454 -21.29 21.82 -25.66
C ILE A 454 -22.81 21.63 -25.81
N SER A 455 -23.59 22.70 -25.82
CA SER A 455 -25.03 22.63 -26.07
C SER A 455 -25.35 21.98 -27.41
N ALA A 456 -24.63 22.36 -28.48
CA ALA A 456 -24.83 21.77 -29.80
C ALA A 456 -24.51 20.27 -29.82
N LEU A 457 -23.39 19.87 -29.22
CA LEU A 457 -22.98 18.46 -29.16
C LEU A 457 -23.95 17.61 -28.35
N LEU A 458 -24.46 18.10 -27.21
CA LEU A 458 -25.49 17.39 -26.43
C LEU A 458 -26.80 17.27 -27.22
N GLY A 459 -27.20 18.34 -27.91
CA GLY A 459 -28.40 18.39 -28.75
C GLY A 459 -28.46 17.33 -29.86
N ASP A 460 -27.32 16.78 -30.30
CA ASP A 460 -27.28 15.65 -31.24
C ASP A 460 -28.05 14.40 -30.76
N ARG A 461 -28.35 14.30 -29.45
CA ARG A 461 -29.14 13.21 -28.84
C ARG A 461 -30.37 13.72 -28.08
N ASP A 462 -30.86 14.91 -28.40
CA ASP A 462 -31.94 15.58 -27.65
C ASP A 462 -31.60 15.74 -26.15
N GLU A 463 -30.30 15.83 -25.81
CA GLU A 463 -29.80 16.11 -24.46
C GLU A 463 -29.50 17.62 -24.34
N ASP A 464 -29.56 18.13 -23.11
CA ASP A 464 -29.20 19.52 -22.80
C ASP A 464 -28.23 19.62 -21.62
N ILE A 465 -27.80 20.84 -21.31
CA ILE A 465 -26.82 21.11 -20.25
C ILE A 465 -27.34 20.68 -18.87
N SER A 466 -28.66 20.58 -18.64
CA SER A 466 -29.21 20.12 -17.35
C SER A 466 -28.76 18.69 -16.99
N LEU A 467 -28.33 17.91 -17.98
CA LEU A 467 -27.74 16.59 -17.75
C LEU A 467 -26.42 16.66 -16.96
N ILE A 468 -25.59 17.68 -17.24
CA ILE A 468 -24.38 18.00 -16.48
C ILE A 468 -24.78 18.50 -15.08
N GLY A 469 -25.78 19.37 -15.01
CA GLY A 469 -26.31 19.89 -13.75
C GLY A 469 -26.80 18.80 -12.80
N LYS A 470 -27.48 17.76 -13.29
CA LYS A 470 -27.92 16.62 -12.48
C LYS A 470 -26.72 15.88 -11.85
N THR A 471 -25.70 15.56 -12.65
CA THR A 471 -24.51 14.85 -12.16
C THR A 471 -23.71 15.69 -11.15
N LEU A 472 -23.68 17.01 -11.28
CA LEU A 472 -23.09 17.89 -10.27
C LEU A 472 -23.95 17.96 -9.00
N GLN A 473 -25.28 17.99 -9.13
CA GLN A 473 -26.19 18.00 -8.00
C GLN A 473 -26.10 16.71 -7.18
N ASP A 474 -25.99 15.56 -7.86
CA ASP A 474 -25.80 14.27 -7.19
C ASP A 474 -24.51 14.27 -6.37
N GLN A 475 -23.39 14.75 -6.94
CA GLN A 475 -22.12 14.92 -6.21
C GLN A 475 -22.26 15.85 -5.00
N VAL A 476 -22.96 16.98 -5.12
CA VAL A 476 -23.21 17.90 -4.01
C VAL A 476 -24.02 17.24 -2.89
N ASN A 477 -24.96 16.36 -3.24
CA ASN A 477 -25.78 15.64 -2.27
C ASN A 477 -24.97 14.57 -1.52
N ASP A 478 -23.99 13.96 -2.20
CA ASP A 478 -23.12 12.92 -1.64
C ASP A 478 -22.00 13.51 -0.75
N LEU A 479 -21.69 14.80 -0.86
CA LEU A 479 -20.65 15.47 -0.07
C LEU A 479 -21.14 15.93 1.31
N GLY A 480 -20.37 15.59 2.34
CA GLY A 480 -20.56 16.06 3.71
C GLY A 480 -20.12 17.51 3.94
N ASP A 481 -20.29 17.97 5.17
CA ASP A 481 -19.80 19.28 5.65
C ASP A 481 -18.78 19.11 6.79
N GLU A 482 -18.30 17.89 7.04
CA GLU A 482 -17.42 17.56 8.18
C GLU A 482 -15.95 17.88 7.88
N ASP A 483 -15.49 17.63 6.65
CA ASP A 483 -14.14 17.94 6.18
C ASP A 483 -14.10 19.28 5.42
N GLU A 484 -13.06 20.07 5.66
CA GLU A 484 -12.90 21.39 5.01
C GLU A 484 -12.74 21.27 3.48
N GLY A 485 -12.18 20.15 3.01
CA GLY A 485 -11.98 19.87 1.58
C GLY A 485 -13.24 19.44 0.87
N GLU A 486 -14.08 18.64 1.54
CA GLU A 486 -15.43 18.32 1.05
C GLU A 486 -16.29 19.57 0.97
N LYS A 487 -16.20 20.44 1.98
CA LYS A 487 -16.92 21.71 1.98
C LYS A 487 -16.48 22.64 0.85
N ASP A 488 -15.18 22.82 0.63
CA ASP A 488 -14.66 23.62 -0.50
C ASP A 488 -15.10 23.04 -1.86
N LEU A 489 -15.07 21.72 -1.99
CA LEU A 489 -15.56 21.04 -3.20
C LEU A 489 -17.05 21.30 -3.42
N LYS A 490 -17.87 21.16 -2.37
CA LYS A 490 -19.32 21.39 -2.40
C LYS A 490 -19.67 22.83 -2.77
N ASP A 491 -18.96 23.82 -2.22
CA ASP A 491 -19.15 25.24 -2.53
C ASP A 491 -18.80 25.55 -3.99
N MET A 492 -17.71 24.99 -4.50
CA MET A 492 -17.33 25.11 -5.91
C MET A 492 -18.39 24.47 -6.83
N LEU A 493 -18.82 23.22 -6.57
CA LEU A 493 -19.81 22.54 -7.38
C LEU A 493 -21.16 23.28 -7.37
N SER A 494 -21.56 23.80 -6.21
CA SER A 494 -22.77 24.62 -6.06
C SER A 494 -22.70 25.93 -6.86
N THR A 495 -21.50 26.51 -6.98
CA THR A 495 -21.28 27.68 -7.84
C THR A 495 -21.40 27.31 -9.32
N LEU A 496 -20.79 26.19 -9.74
CA LEU A 496 -20.86 25.71 -11.12
C LEU A 496 -22.29 25.34 -11.56
N LEU A 497 -23.10 24.81 -10.64
CA LEU A 497 -24.51 24.48 -10.91
C LEU A 497 -25.30 25.67 -11.48
N GLN A 498 -24.99 26.90 -11.08
CA GLN A 498 -25.68 28.11 -11.57
C GLN A 498 -25.51 28.32 -13.09
N PHE A 499 -24.50 27.70 -13.70
CA PHE A 499 -24.21 27.80 -15.13
C PHE A 499 -24.78 26.64 -15.96
N VAL A 500 -25.21 25.56 -15.29
CA VAL A 500 -25.62 24.30 -15.93
C VAL A 500 -27.02 23.82 -15.51
N GLN A 501 -27.82 24.71 -14.93
CA GLN A 501 -29.24 24.48 -14.60
C GLN A 501 -30.18 24.70 -15.78
#